data_AF-A0A371G0H8-F1
#
_entry.id   AF-A0A371G0H8-F1
#
_cell.length_a   1.000
_cell.length_b   1.000
_cell.length_c   1.000
_cell.angle_alpha   90.00
_cell.angle_beta   90.00
_cell.angle_gamma   90.00
#
_symmetry.space_group_name_H-M   'P 1'
#
loop_
_entity.id
_entity.type
_entity.pdbx_description
1 polymer ?
#
loop_
_entity_poly.entity_id
_entity_poly.type
_entity_poly.pdbx_seq_one_letter_code
_entity_poly.pdbx_strand_id
1 'polypeptide(L)' 'MSHIRECAAKAKVARRYNATVFPCPIRKGDLVLRRTLMGATMNKLTPNWEGPFRVQEEVGLII' A
#
# COMPACT_ATOMS: atom_id res chain seq x y z
N MET A 1 22.40 -22.44 -5.32
CA MET A 1 21.00 -22.95 -5.38
C MET A 1 20.01 -22.14 -4.54
N SER A 2 20.39 -21.59 -3.38
CA SER A 2 19.51 -20.77 -2.50
C SER A 2 18.96 -19.51 -3.18
N HIS A 3 19.83 -18.76 -3.87
CA HIS A 3 19.45 -17.52 -4.55
C HIS A 3 18.42 -17.73 -5.68
N ILE A 4 18.52 -18.85 -6.42
CA ILE A 4 17.55 -19.16 -7.48
C ILE A 4 16.15 -19.38 -6.89
N ARG A 5 16.05 -20.10 -5.76
CA ARG A 5 14.78 -20.32 -5.08
C ARG A 5 14.18 -19.03 -4.52
N GLU A 6 15.02 -18.16 -3.98
CA GLU A 6 14.61 -16.84 -3.48
C GLU A 6 14.07 -15.95 -4.60
N CYS A 7 14.79 -15.87 -5.73
CA CYS A 7 14.34 -15.12 -6.91
C CYS A 7 13.00 -15.66 -7.44
N ALA A 8 12.87 -16.98 -7.54
CA ALA A 8 11.62 -17.61 -7.98
C ALA A 8 10.44 -17.31 -7.04
N ALA A 9 10.68 -17.31 -5.72
CA ALA A 9 9.68 -16.96 -4.72
C ALA A 9 9.24 -15.48 -4.86
N LYS A 10 10.19 -14.55 -4.96
CA LYS A 10 9.91 -13.12 -5.17
C LYS A 10 9.12 -12.88 -6.46
N ALA A 11 9.50 -13.54 -7.57
CA ALA A 11 8.80 -13.42 -8.84
C ALA A 11 7.34 -13.93 -8.76
N LYS A 12 7.10 -15.02 -8.03
CA LYS A 12 5.75 -15.55 -7.80
C LYS A 12 4.87 -14.59 -7.00
N VAL A 13 5.42 -13.95 -5.98
CA VAL A 13 4.72 -12.92 -5.19
C VAL A 13 4.38 -11.71 -6.05
N ALA A 14 5.35 -11.20 -6.81
CA ALA A 14 5.14 -10.06 -7.71
C ALA A 14 4.06 -10.34 -8.76
N ARG A 15 4.09 -11.52 -9.40
CA ARG A 15 3.05 -11.93 -10.37
C ARG A 15 1.65 -11.95 -9.75
N ARG A 16 1.51 -12.48 -8.52
CA ARG A 16 0.23 -12.48 -7.82
C ARG A 16 -0.23 -11.07 -7.50
N TYR A 17 0.65 -10.23 -6.95
CA TYR A 17 0.34 -8.84 -6.64
C TYR A 17 -0.13 -8.10 -7.90
N ASN A 18 0.62 -8.16 -8.99
CA ASN A 18 0.29 -7.49 -10.24
C ASN A 18 -1.01 -7.99 -10.89
N ALA A 19 -1.42 -9.24 -10.62
CA ALA A 19 -2.67 -9.80 -11.14
C ALA A 19 -3.89 -9.42 -10.29
N THR A 20 -3.72 -9.12 -9.00
CA THR A 20 -4.83 -8.86 -8.06
C THR A 20 -4.97 -7.39 -7.68
N VAL A 21 -3.90 -6.62 -7.77
CA VAL A 21 -3.88 -5.21 -7.38
C VAL A 21 -4.09 -4.35 -8.61
N PHE A 22 -5.26 -3.71 -8.66
CA PHE A 22 -5.56 -2.71 -9.66
C PHE A 22 -5.10 -1.33 -9.18
N PRO A 23 -4.39 -0.55 -10.00
CA PRO A 23 -4.09 0.83 -9.69
C PRO A 23 -5.40 1.59 -9.42
N CYS A 24 -5.49 2.21 -8.24
CA CYS A 24 -6.60 3.07 -7.87
C CYS A 24 -6.07 4.51 -7.77
N PRO A 25 -6.20 5.31 -8.83
CA PRO A 25 -5.77 6.71 -8.79
C PRO A 25 -6.64 7.47 -7.80
N ILE A 26 -6.00 8.19 -6.88
CA ILE A 26 -6.66 8.98 -5.85
C ILE A 26 -6.90 10.37 -6.40
N ARG A 27 -8.16 10.83 -6.42
CA ARG A 27 -8.56 12.13 -6.96
C ARG A 27 -8.96 13.09 -5.87
N LYS A 28 -8.88 14.38 -6.17
CA LYS A 28 -9.46 15.43 -5.32
C LYS A 28 -10.93 15.14 -5.02
N GLY A 29 -11.28 15.19 -3.74
CA GLY A 29 -12.63 14.95 -3.25
C GLY A 29 -12.89 13.51 -2.78
N ASP A 30 -12.04 12.55 -3.14
CA ASP A 30 -12.16 11.15 -2.72
C ASP A 30 -12.00 11.03 -1.20
N LEU A 31 -12.69 10.04 -0.64
CA LEU A 31 -12.52 9.62 0.75
C LEU A 31 -11.52 8.47 0.81
N VAL A 32 -10.45 8.66 1.59
CA VAL A 32 -9.34 7.71 1.71
C VAL A 32 -9.02 7.44 3.18
N LEU A 33 -8.52 6.24 3.48
CA LEU A 33 -7.94 5.94 4.78
C LEU A 33 -6.43 6.15 4.72
N ARG A 34 -5.85 6.71 5.79
CA ARG A 34 -4.39 6.87 5.90
C ARG A 34 -3.80 5.66 6.59
N ARG A 35 -2.76 5.05 6.01
CA ARG A 35 -2.04 3.97 6.66
C ARG A 35 -1.24 4.51 7.84
N THR A 36 -1.45 3.96 9.02
CA THR A 36 -0.69 4.31 10.22
C THR A 36 0.70 3.67 10.12
N LEU A 37 1.75 4.44 10.40
CA LEU A 37 3.11 3.91 10.51
C LEU A 37 3.20 3.11 11.81
N MET A 38 3.75 1.89 11.74
CA MET A 38 4.05 1.10 12.95
C MET A 38 5.09 1.84 13.79
N GLY A 39 4.62 2.52 14.84
CA GLY A 39 5.46 3.16 15.86
C GLY A 39 5.45 2.38 17.17
N ALA A 40 6.31 2.77 18.12
CA ALA A 40 6.44 2.13 19.43
C ALA A 40 5.13 2.13 20.26
N THR A 41 4.19 3.03 19.95
CA THR A 41 2.88 3.14 20.60
C THR A 41 1.80 2.25 19.99
N MET A 42 2.07 1.60 18.85
CA MET A 42 1.09 0.79 18.13
C MET A 42 1.08 -0.63 18.70
N ASN A 43 -0.01 -1.00 19.37
CA ASN A 43 -0.21 -2.36 19.89
C ASN A 43 -0.94 -3.24 18.86
N LYS A 44 -1.07 -4.55 19.15
CA LYS A 44 -1.72 -5.53 18.25
C LYS A 44 -3.19 -5.18 17.90
N LEU A 45 -3.86 -4.40 18.74
CA LEU A 45 -5.28 -4.04 18.58
C LEU A 45 -5.46 -2.63 18.02
N THR A 46 -4.37 -1.90 17.77
CA THR A 46 -4.46 -0.57 17.19
C THR A 46 -4.81 -0.73 15.71
N PRO A 47 -5.83 0.00 15.20
CA PRO A 47 -6.16 -0.04 13.79
C PRO A 47 -4.95 0.34 12.92
N ASN A 48 -4.73 -0.41 11.84
CA ASN A 48 -3.66 -0.12 10.87
C ASN A 48 -3.95 1.10 9.98
N TRP A 49 -5.18 1.60 10.04
CA TRP A 49 -5.70 2.66 9.19
C TRP A 49 -6.43 3.68 10.05
N GLU A 50 -6.12 4.94 9.84
CA GLU A 50 -6.79 6.08 10.46
C GLU A 50 -7.80 6.66 9.50
N GLY A 51 -8.96 7.03 10.06
CA GLY A 51 -9.91 8.05 9.61
C GLY A 51 -10.40 8.00 8.17
N PRO A 52 -11.63 8.42 7.87
CA PRO A 52 -11.94 8.90 6.53
C PRO A 52 -11.35 10.30 6.34
N PHE A 53 -10.39 10.43 5.43
CA PHE A 53 -9.82 11.71 5.00
C PHE A 53 -10.35 12.08 3.63
N ARG A 54 -10.52 13.38 3.37
CA ARG A 54 -10.88 13.88 2.05
C ARG A 54 -9.68 14.48 1.35
N VAL A 55 -9.44 14.03 0.12
CA VAL A 55 -8.31 14.51 -0.69
C VAL A 55 -8.56 15.96 -1.12
N GLN A 56 -7.70 16.88 -0.74
CA GLN A 56 -7.84 18.30 -1.10
C GLN A 56 -7.19 18.65 -2.44
N GLU A 57 -6.10 17.97 -2.78
CA GLU A 57 -5.32 18.21 -3.98
C GLU A 57 -4.66 16.90 -4.42
N GLU A 58 -4.66 16.66 -5.73
CA GLU A 58 -3.88 15.59 -6.34
C GLU A 58 -2.54 16.18 -6.76
N VAL A 59 -1.48 15.86 -6.01
CA VAL A 59 -0.12 16.21 -6.41
C VAL A 59 0.40 15.05 -7.24
N GLY A 60 0.26 15.18 -8.56
CA GLY A 60 0.88 14.22 -9.49
C GLY A 60 2.39 14.20 -9.28
N LEU A 61 2.98 13.00 -9.19
CA LEU A 61 4.38 12.84 -9.56
C LEU A 61 4.44 13.08 -11.07
N ILE A 62 5.08 14.17 -11.49
CA ILE A 62 5.61 14.28 -12.85
C ILE A 62 6.65 13.16 -12.94
N ILE A 63 6.26 12.06 -13.58
CA ILE A 63 7.14 10.95 -13.95
C ILE A 63 7.80 11.24 -15.29
#